data_AF-A0A4Q9W0Y3-F1
#
_entry.id   AF-A0A4Q9W0Y3-F1
#
_cell.length_a   1.000
_cell.length_b   1.000
_cell.length_c   1.000
_cell.angle_alpha   90.00
_cell.angle_beta   90.00
_cell.angle_gamma   90.00
#
_symmetry.space_group_name_H-M   'P 1'
#
loop_
_entity.id
_entity.type
_entity.pdbx_description
1 polymer ?
#
loop_
_entity_poly.entity_id
_entity_poly.type
_entity_poly.pdbx_seq_one_letter_code
_entity_poly.pdbx_strand_id
1 'polypeptide(L)'
;HADFASGIRDVAIKLNASIYVSGESDDTLGYKNMPNQTHFVQHNYDIYVGNIKLKVLHTPGHTPESISFLLTDEGAGAQVPMGLFSGDFIFVGDIGRPDLLEKAVKVEGSSEIGAKQMFKSIESIKDLPNYIQIWPG
;
A
#
# COMPACT_ATOMS: atom_id res chain seq x y z
N HIS A 1 7.33 5.41 -3.71
CA HIS A 1 8.66 5.38 -3.08
C HIS A 1 9.41 6.66 -3.44
N ALA A 2 10.05 7.27 -2.44
CA ALA A 2 10.75 8.55 -2.58
C ALA A 2 12.27 8.44 -2.42
N ASP A 3 12.77 7.24 -2.17
CA ASP A 3 14.10 6.90 -1.67
C ASP A 3 14.82 5.84 -2.52
N PHE A 4 14.11 5.15 -3.41
CA PHE A 4 14.69 4.25 -4.41
C PHE A 4 13.84 4.18 -5.70
N ALA A 5 14.45 3.66 -6.78
CA ALA A 5 13.76 3.42 -8.04
C ALA A 5 13.04 2.06 -8.02
N SER A 6 11.71 2.07 -8.19
CA SER A 6 10.90 0.84 -8.22
C SER A 6 11.18 0.01 -9.47
N GLY A 7 11.38 -1.30 -9.28
CA GLY A 7 11.50 -2.29 -10.35
C GLY A 7 10.18 -2.78 -10.95
N ILE A 8 9.02 -2.26 -10.53
CA ILE A 8 7.71 -2.83 -10.90
C ILE A 8 7.46 -2.88 -12.42
N ARG A 9 7.95 -1.88 -13.17
CA ARG A 9 7.84 -1.87 -14.64
C ARG A 9 8.75 -2.92 -15.28
N ASP A 10 9.96 -3.09 -14.75
CA ASP A 10 10.89 -4.12 -15.20
C ASP A 10 10.31 -5.52 -14.98
N VAL A 11 9.64 -5.77 -13.84
CA VAL A 11 8.94 -7.03 -13.56
C VAL A 11 7.90 -7.32 -14.64
N ALA A 12 7.03 -6.35 -14.97
CA ALA A 12 6.03 -6.54 -16.02
C ALA A 12 6.67 -6.77 -17.40
N ILE A 13 7.67 -5.98 -17.78
CA ILE A 13 8.24 -6.03 -19.15
C ILE A 13 9.14 -7.25 -19.35
N LYS A 14 10.00 -7.57 -18.37
CA LYS A 14 11.02 -8.63 -18.50
C LYS A 14 10.46 -10.01 -18.16
N LEU A 15 9.51 -10.09 -17.23
CA LEU A 15 8.97 -11.37 -16.76
C LEU A 15 7.56 -11.64 -17.28
N ASN A 16 6.94 -10.67 -17.98
CA ASN A 16 5.54 -10.74 -18.41
C ASN A 16 4.56 -11.04 -17.26
N ALA A 17 4.89 -10.57 -16.06
CA ALA A 17 4.09 -10.78 -14.87
C ALA A 17 3.00 -9.70 -14.73
N SER A 18 1.85 -10.09 -14.19
CA SER A 18 0.85 -9.14 -13.69
C SER A 18 1.45 -8.30 -12.56
N ILE A 19 1.26 -6.99 -12.63
CA ILE A 19 1.71 -6.07 -11.58
C ILE A 19 0.51 -5.32 -10.99
N TYR A 20 0.55 -5.09 -9.69
CA TYR A 20 -0.53 -4.46 -8.94
C TYR A 20 0.01 -3.19 -8.31
N VAL A 21 -0.61 -2.05 -8.62
CA VAL A 21 -0.28 -0.74 -8.04
C VAL A 21 -1.55 -0.09 -7.55
N SER A 22 -1.43 0.87 -6.63
CA SER A 22 -2.58 1.61 -6.13
C SER A 22 -3.31 2.34 -7.25
N GLY A 23 -4.64 2.18 -7.28
CA GLY A 23 -5.58 3.01 -8.02
C GLY A 23 -6.28 4.05 -7.15
N GLU A 24 -5.85 4.23 -5.88
CA GLU A 24 -6.45 5.17 -4.90
C GLU A 24 -5.81 6.58 -4.98
N SER A 25 -5.37 6.96 -6.17
CA SER A 25 -4.72 8.25 -6.45
C SER A 25 -5.66 9.16 -7.22
N ASP A 26 -5.52 10.48 -7.05
CA ASP A 26 -6.15 11.44 -7.95
C ASP A 26 -5.53 11.40 -9.37
N ASP A 27 -6.19 12.10 -10.31
CA ASP A 27 -5.80 12.15 -11.72
C ASP A 27 -4.40 12.73 -11.96
N THR A 28 -3.86 13.49 -10.99
CA THR A 28 -2.60 14.23 -11.13
C THR A 28 -1.41 13.49 -10.55
N LEU A 29 -1.60 12.76 -9.44
CA LEU A 29 -0.53 12.11 -8.68
C LEU A 29 -0.43 10.60 -8.93
N GLY A 30 -1.42 10.01 -9.61
CA GLY A 30 -1.42 8.59 -9.92
C GLY A 30 -0.32 8.11 -10.87
N TYR A 31 -0.05 6.80 -10.83
CA TYR A 31 0.95 6.16 -11.71
C TYR A 31 0.65 6.41 -13.19
N LYS A 32 1.64 6.91 -13.92
CA LYS A 32 1.61 7.10 -15.38
C LYS A 32 2.59 6.16 -16.08
N ASN A 33 2.44 6.04 -17.41
CA ASN A 33 3.31 5.23 -18.27
C ASN A 33 3.46 3.79 -17.75
N MET A 34 2.32 3.17 -17.43
CA MET A 34 2.25 1.82 -16.89
C MET A 34 2.05 0.81 -18.02
N PRO A 35 2.70 -0.36 -17.97
CA PRO A 35 2.58 -1.39 -19.00
C PRO A 35 1.19 -2.06 -18.95
N ASN A 36 0.82 -2.77 -20.02
CA ASN A 36 -0.52 -3.37 -20.16
C ASN A 36 -0.85 -4.43 -19.10
N GLN A 37 0.16 -5.03 -18.46
CA GLN A 37 0.02 -6.01 -17.37
C GLN A 37 -0.38 -5.35 -16.03
N THR A 38 -0.65 -4.04 -16.00
CA THR A 38 -0.92 -3.30 -14.78
C THR A 38 -2.37 -3.43 -14.34
N HIS A 39 -2.55 -3.82 -13.09
CA HIS A 39 -3.80 -3.79 -12.35
C HIS A 39 -3.76 -2.63 -11.35
N PHE A 40 -4.64 -1.65 -11.53
CA PHE A 40 -4.85 -0.58 -10.56
C PHE A 40 -5.84 -1.08 -9.52
N VAL A 41 -5.36 -1.35 -8.31
CA VAL A 41 -6.17 -1.95 -7.23
C VAL A 41 -6.68 -0.90 -6.26
N GLN A 42 -7.88 -1.13 -5.74
CA GLN A 42 -8.56 -0.28 -4.78
C GLN A 42 -8.77 -1.04 -3.46
N HIS A 43 -9.21 -0.34 -2.43
CA HIS A 43 -9.57 -0.92 -1.15
C HIS A 43 -10.53 -2.11 -1.31
N ASN A 44 -10.31 -3.16 -0.52
CA ASN A 44 -11.04 -4.44 -0.55
C ASN A 44 -10.86 -5.30 -1.80
N TYR A 45 -10.02 -4.89 -2.76
CA TYR A 45 -9.61 -5.77 -3.85
C TYR A 45 -8.82 -6.97 -3.30
N ASP A 46 -9.13 -8.17 -3.78
CA ASP A 46 -8.43 -9.39 -3.40
C ASP A 46 -7.50 -9.81 -4.56
N ILE A 47 -6.20 -9.98 -4.25
CA ILE A 47 -5.19 -10.51 -5.17
C ILE A 47 -4.88 -11.94 -4.73
N TYR A 48 -4.86 -12.89 -5.67
CA TYR A 48 -4.49 -14.27 -5.41
C TYR A 48 -3.13 -14.60 -6.03
N VAL A 49 -2.23 -15.13 -5.20
CA VAL A 49 -0.92 -15.66 -5.63
C VAL A 49 -0.95 -17.17 -5.35
N GLY A 50 -1.41 -17.94 -6.32
CA GLY A 50 -1.78 -19.34 -6.08
C GLY A 50 -2.90 -19.41 -5.04
N ASN A 51 -2.65 -20.06 -3.91
CA ASN A 51 -3.60 -20.16 -2.79
C ASN A 51 -3.36 -19.11 -1.68
N ILE A 52 -2.45 -18.15 -1.91
CA ILE A 52 -2.24 -17.03 -0.99
C ILE A 52 -3.22 -15.92 -1.38
N LYS A 53 -3.97 -15.42 -0.41
CA LYS A 53 -4.85 -14.27 -0.57
C LYS A 53 -4.20 -13.02 0.00
N LEU A 54 -4.18 -11.95 -0.79
CA LEU A 54 -3.79 -10.61 -0.36
C LEU A 54 -4.99 -9.67 -0.49
N LYS A 55 -5.51 -9.18 0.64
CA LYS A 55 -6.54 -8.13 0.63
C LYS A 55 -5.87 -6.75 0.62
N VAL A 56 -6.27 -5.90 -0.32
CA VAL A 56 -5.80 -4.53 -0.44
C VAL A 56 -6.50 -3.63 0.58
N LEU A 57 -5.71 -2.95 1.41
CA LEU A 57 -6.18 -1.97 2.39
C LEU A 57 -5.68 -0.58 2.00
N HIS A 58 -6.59 0.35 1.69
CA HIS A 58 -6.20 1.74 1.48
C HIS A 58 -5.80 2.36 2.82
N THR A 59 -4.56 2.80 2.90
CA THR A 59 -3.89 3.25 4.13
C THR A 59 -3.20 4.59 3.90
N PRO A 60 -3.96 5.64 3.51
CA PRO A 60 -3.39 6.94 3.17
C PRO A 60 -2.74 7.59 4.38
N GLY A 61 -1.65 8.30 4.15
CA GLY A 61 -1.01 9.11 5.17
C GLY A 61 0.43 9.43 4.82
N HIS A 62 1.25 8.41 4.60
CA HIS A 62 2.59 8.59 4.04
C HIS A 62 2.51 9.17 2.63
N THR A 63 1.68 8.54 1.78
CA THR A 63 1.20 9.11 0.53
C THR A 63 -0.33 8.94 0.42
N PRO A 64 -1.05 9.77 -0.35
CA PRO A 64 -2.50 9.67 -0.54
C PRO A 64 -2.93 8.33 -1.14
N GLU A 65 -2.12 7.75 -2.01
CA GLU A 65 -2.41 6.48 -2.69
C GLU A 65 -1.87 5.25 -1.94
N SER A 66 -1.23 5.41 -0.77
CA SER A 66 -0.63 4.31 -0.01
C SER A 66 -1.64 3.18 0.24
N ILE A 67 -1.23 1.96 -0.11
CA ILE A 67 -1.98 0.72 0.13
C ILE A 67 -1.09 -0.26 0.90
N SER A 68 -1.72 -1.05 1.76
CA SER A 68 -1.12 -2.17 2.49
C SER A 68 -1.76 -3.48 2.03
N PHE A 69 -1.07 -4.61 2.19
CA PHE A 69 -1.57 -5.92 1.77
C PHE A 69 -1.71 -6.86 2.95
N LEU A 70 -2.94 -7.25 3.30
CA LEU A 70 -3.23 -8.21 4.36
C LEU A 70 -3.22 -9.63 3.80
N LEU A 71 -2.29 -10.45 4.26
CA LEU A 71 -2.08 -11.81 3.79
C LEU A 71 -2.88 -12.83 4.59
N THR A 72 -3.53 -13.76 3.89
CA THR A 72 -4.10 -15.00 4.43
C THR A 72 -3.58 -16.19 3.64
N ASP A 73 -3.08 -17.21 4.33
CA ASP A 73 -2.61 -18.47 3.72
C ASP A 73 -3.77 -19.49 3.59
N GLU A 74 -4.63 -19.26 2.60
CA GLU A 74 -5.77 -20.16 2.34
C GLU A 74 -5.32 -21.55 1.87
N GLY A 75 -4.10 -21.68 1.32
CA GLY A 75 -3.50 -22.96 0.91
C GLY A 75 -3.24 -23.91 2.09
N ALA A 76 -2.88 -23.36 3.25
CA ALA A 76 -2.78 -24.11 4.50
C ALA A 76 -4.13 -24.29 5.23
N GLY A 77 -5.23 -23.80 4.64
CA GLY A 77 -6.55 -23.80 5.26
C GLY A 77 -6.75 -22.72 6.33
N ALA A 78 -5.92 -21.66 6.32
CA ALA A 78 -6.07 -20.57 7.28
C ALA A 78 -7.32 -19.74 6.98
N GLN A 79 -8.16 -19.54 8.00
CA GLN A 79 -9.36 -18.70 7.93
C GLN A 79 -9.12 -17.29 8.50
N VAL A 80 -7.88 -16.99 8.86
CA VAL A 80 -7.47 -15.77 9.56
C VAL A 80 -6.20 -15.18 8.95
N PRO A 81 -6.01 -13.84 8.99
CA PRO A 81 -4.84 -13.22 8.40
C PRO A 81 -3.55 -13.57 9.16
N MET A 82 -2.44 -13.67 8.43
CA MET A 82 -1.12 -13.95 8.98
C MET A 82 -0.34 -12.67 9.27
N GLY A 83 -0.43 -11.68 8.37
CA GLY A 83 0.41 -10.49 8.44
C GLY A 83 0.01 -9.42 7.45
N LEU A 84 0.51 -8.21 7.68
CA LEU A 84 0.29 -7.02 6.87
C LEU A 84 1.61 -6.55 6.28
N PHE A 85 1.72 -6.55 4.95
CA PHE A 85 2.74 -5.75 4.28
C PHE A 85 2.33 -4.28 4.36
N SER A 86 2.96 -3.53 5.27
CA SER A 86 2.57 -2.17 5.60
C SER A 86 3.28 -1.11 4.76
N GLY A 87 4.34 -1.46 4.03
CA GLY A 87 5.15 -0.46 3.33
C GLY A 87 5.63 0.63 4.29
N ASP A 88 5.50 1.89 3.87
CA ASP A 88 5.86 3.05 4.70
C ASP A 88 4.70 3.56 5.59
N PHE A 89 3.62 2.78 5.76
CA PHE A 89 2.52 3.15 6.65
C PHE A 89 2.88 2.96 8.14
N ILE A 90 3.27 1.73 8.51
CA ILE A 90 3.64 1.35 9.88
C ILE A 90 5.04 0.72 9.88
N PHE A 91 5.89 1.20 10.78
CA PHE A 91 7.21 0.67 11.07
C PHE A 91 7.28 0.05 12.48
N VAL A 92 8.41 -0.59 12.81
CA VAL A 92 8.66 -1.06 14.17
C VAL A 92 8.94 0.15 15.07
N GLY A 93 7.94 0.54 15.86
CA GLY A 93 8.04 1.63 16.83
C GLY A 93 7.72 3.03 16.27
N ASP A 94 7.32 3.15 15.00
CA ASP A 94 6.98 4.43 14.37
C ASP A 94 6.02 4.25 13.17
N ILE A 95 5.66 5.34 12.50
CA ILE A 95 4.80 5.40 11.31
C ILE A 95 5.39 6.29 10.21
N GLY A 96 4.84 6.17 9.00
CA GLY A 96 5.21 7.02 7.86
C GLY A 96 5.00 8.51 8.11
N ARG A 97 5.90 9.34 7.60
CA ARG A 97 5.74 10.80 7.65
C ARG A 97 4.88 11.30 6.47
N PRO A 98 3.95 12.25 6.69
CA PRO A 98 3.09 12.81 5.64
C PRO A 98 3.69 14.04 4.94
N ASP A 99 4.88 14.50 5.33
CA ASP A 99 5.45 15.80 4.94
C ASP A 99 6.21 15.83 3.61
N LEU A 100 6.43 14.65 3.01
CA LEU A 100 7.25 14.54 1.81
C LEU A 100 6.60 15.21 0.60
N LEU A 101 5.28 15.14 0.46
CA LEU A 101 4.56 15.81 -0.62
C LEU A 101 4.66 17.34 -0.50
N GLU A 102 4.48 17.90 0.69
CA GLU A 102 4.60 19.35 0.88
C GLU A 102 6.00 19.86 0.53
N LYS A 103 7.04 19.12 0.95
CA LYS A 103 8.43 19.46 0.65
C LYS A 103 8.80 19.32 -0.82
N ALA A 104 8.30 18.29 -1.49
CA ALA A 104 8.66 17.98 -2.88
C ALA A 104 7.81 18.72 -3.92
N VAL A 105 6.50 18.81 -3.70
CA VAL A 105 5.53 19.38 -4.66
C VAL A 105 4.85 20.68 -4.19
N LYS A 106 5.26 21.23 -3.03
CA LYS A 106 4.83 22.56 -2.51
C LYS A 106 3.32 22.75 -2.42
N VAL A 107 2.59 21.67 -2.10
CA VAL A 107 1.16 21.76 -1.81
C VAL A 107 1.00 22.20 -0.36
N GLU A 108 0.74 23.50 -0.17
CA GLU A 108 0.57 24.12 1.14
C GLU A 108 -0.56 23.41 1.93
N GLY A 109 -0.27 22.99 3.16
CA GLY A 109 -1.22 22.32 4.05
C GLY A 109 -1.43 20.82 3.77
N SER A 110 -0.72 20.25 2.79
CA SER A 110 -0.80 18.81 2.51
C SER A 110 -0.29 17.94 3.67
N SER A 111 0.68 18.41 4.46
CA SER A 111 1.15 17.65 5.63
C SER A 111 0.07 17.46 6.68
N GLU A 112 -0.75 18.48 6.95
CA GLU A 112 -1.83 18.38 7.95
C GLU A 112 -2.95 17.44 7.47
N ILE A 113 -3.30 17.51 6.19
CA ILE A 113 -4.28 16.61 5.57
C ILE A 113 -3.75 15.17 5.62
N GLY A 114 -2.50 14.95 5.24
CA GLY A 114 -1.84 13.64 5.30
C GLY A 114 -1.77 13.09 6.73
N ALA A 115 -1.48 13.94 7.73
CA ALA A 115 -1.50 13.54 9.14
C ALA A 115 -2.90 13.10 9.61
N LYS A 116 -3.97 13.80 9.19
CA LYS A 116 -5.36 13.40 9.49
C LYS A 116 -5.73 12.09 8.79
N GLN A 117 -5.27 11.87 7.56
CA GLN A 117 -5.45 10.60 6.85
C GLN A 117 -4.72 9.46 7.58
N MET A 118 -3.45 9.66 7.94
CA MET A 118 -2.65 8.72 8.71
C MET A 118 -3.34 8.33 10.02
N PHE A 119 -3.89 9.30 10.76
CA PHE A 119 -4.63 9.02 11.98
C PHE A 119 -5.84 8.10 11.73
N LYS A 120 -6.61 8.35 10.68
CA LYS A 120 -7.76 7.50 10.30
C LYS A 120 -7.33 6.11 9.85
N SER A 121 -6.22 5.99 9.12
CA SER A 121 -5.66 4.68 8.73
C SER A 121 -5.17 3.89 9.93
N ILE A 122 -4.57 4.54 10.93
CA ILE A 122 -4.23 3.90 12.21
C ILE A 122 -5.49 3.48 12.96
N GLU A 123 -6.56 4.28 12.92
CA GLU A 123 -7.83 3.90 13.54
C GLU A 123 -8.43 2.65 12.88
N SER A 124 -8.44 2.57 11.55
CA SER A 124 -9.04 1.43 10.83
C SER A 124 -8.28 0.12 11.01
N ILE A 125 -6.95 0.18 11.21
CA ILE A 125 -6.13 -1.03 11.32
C ILE A 125 -6.12 -1.64 12.73
N LYS A 126 -6.57 -0.90 13.75
CA LYS A 126 -6.67 -1.38 15.14
C LYS A 126 -7.65 -2.54 15.31
N ASP A 127 -8.60 -2.68 14.38
CA ASP A 127 -9.56 -3.77 14.39
C ASP A 127 -8.97 -5.09 13.86
N LEU A 128 -7.74 -5.08 13.32
CA LEU A 128 -7.07 -6.30 12.93
C LEU A 128 -6.60 -7.13 14.15
N PRO A 129 -6.51 -8.46 14.04
CA PRO A 129 -6.10 -9.29 15.16
C PRO A 129 -4.68 -8.98 15.65
N ASN A 130 -4.49 -8.85 16.96
CA ASN A 130 -3.19 -8.50 17.57
C ASN A 130 -2.03 -9.46 17.28
N TYR A 131 -2.31 -10.66 16.78
CA TYR A 131 -1.29 -11.66 16.46
C TYR A 131 -0.72 -11.53 15.05
N ILE A 132 -1.29 -10.68 14.19
CA ILE A 132 -0.76 -10.53 12.84
C ILE A 132 0.65 -9.94 12.88
N GLN A 133 1.49 -10.36 11.95
CA GLN A 133 2.79 -9.74 11.76
C GLN A 133 2.65 -8.39 11.05
N ILE A 134 3.58 -7.47 11.31
CA ILE A 134 3.74 -6.24 10.54
C ILE A 134 5.05 -6.36 9.76
N TRP A 135 4.96 -6.27 8.44
CA TRP A 135 6.08 -6.35 7.51
C TRP A 135 6.25 -4.99 6.81
N PRO A 136 7.06 -4.09 7.37
CA PRO A 136 7.33 -2.79 6.76
C PRO A 136 8.10 -2.90 5.44
N GLY A 137 8.10 -1.80 4.69
CA GLY A 137 8.82 -1.64 3.43
C GLY A 137 10.33 -1.53 3.57
#